data_AF-A0A517VNQ8-F1
#
_entry.id   AF-A0A517VNQ8-F1
#
_cell.length_a   1.000
_cell.length_b   1.000
_cell.length_c   1.000
_cell.angle_alpha   90.00
_cell.angle_beta   90.00
_cell.angle_gamma   90.00
#
_symmetry.space_group_name_H-M   'P 1'
#
loop_
_entity.id
_entity.type
_entity.pdbx_description
1 polymer ?
#
loop_
_entity_poly.entity_id
_entity_poly.type
_entity_poly.pdbx_seq_one_letter_code
_entity_poly.pdbx_strand_id
1 'polypeptide(L)'
;MYPKCGDCKMYRKAFPKCEVAGPLDPIEFNHGGYVKNIPHKCYECSNLFEGECVRAMEQVEDYLSLDYGACRKTGDCNPVLVEDQFVKSKVYVPAKCVKCPFLEYHTILGFRCHEDADVWGAYGKTLDWGHWSPEIPNIGLESGKLVTIELIQAVQEKKEVDAIKIFRNLNKGTNIREARDAYQELSLKLEHHR
;
A
#
# COMPACT_ATOMS: atom_id res chain seq x y z
N MET A 1 -14.30 14.59 -11.93
CA MET A 1 -13.42 15.15 -10.88
C MET A 1 -12.72 13.96 -10.22
N TYR A 2 -11.55 13.58 -10.73
CA TYR A 2 -10.83 12.38 -10.30
C TYR A 2 -9.73 12.77 -9.31
N PRO A 3 -9.74 12.30 -8.05
CA PRO A 3 -8.74 12.71 -7.10
C PRO A 3 -7.46 11.87 -7.24
N LYS A 4 -6.38 12.61 -7.54
CA LYS A 4 -5.05 12.51 -6.92
C LYS A 4 -4.34 11.16 -7.01
N CYS A 5 -3.72 10.91 -8.16
CA CYS A 5 -2.48 10.15 -8.17
C CYS A 5 -1.39 11.03 -7.53
N GLY A 6 -1.13 10.80 -6.25
CA GLY A 6 0.00 11.33 -5.50
C GLY A 6 0.85 10.16 -5.02
N ASP A 7 1.55 9.56 -5.99
CA ASP A 7 2.74 8.70 -5.99
C ASP A 7 3.16 7.92 -4.72
N CYS A 8 3.60 6.68 -4.96
CA CYS A 8 4.32 5.76 -4.05
C CYS A 8 3.50 4.88 -3.07
N LYS A 9 2.27 4.47 -3.39
CA LYS A 9 1.44 3.66 -2.46
C LYS A 9 1.56 2.12 -2.55
N MET A 10 2.31 1.54 -3.48
CA MET A 10 2.17 0.08 -3.72
C MET A 10 2.64 -0.78 -2.55
N TYR A 11 3.82 -0.52 -2.00
CA TYR A 11 4.23 -1.26 -0.80
C TYR A 11 3.37 -0.86 0.42
N ARG A 12 2.77 0.34 0.44
CA ARG A 12 1.93 0.79 1.56
C ARG A 12 0.69 -0.06 1.76
N LYS A 13 0.18 -0.70 0.71
CA LYS A 13 -0.92 -1.66 0.79
C LYS A 13 -0.47 -3.07 1.21
N ALA A 14 0.83 -3.34 1.21
CA ALA A 14 1.42 -4.64 1.54
C ALA A 14 2.05 -4.70 2.95
N PHE A 15 2.35 -3.55 3.56
CA PHE A 15 3.03 -3.46 4.86
C PHE A 15 2.19 -2.76 5.94
N PRO A 16 2.23 -3.22 7.21
CA PRO A 16 3.02 -4.35 7.73
C PRO A 16 2.59 -5.69 7.10
N LYS A 17 3.42 -6.74 7.14
CA LYS A 17 3.07 -8.04 6.52
C LYS A 17 1.93 -8.72 7.29
N CYS A 18 1.20 -9.62 6.65
CA CYS A 18 0.17 -10.41 7.33
C CYS A 18 0.82 -11.56 8.10
N GLU A 19 0.53 -11.68 9.39
CA GLU A 19 1.02 -12.77 10.25
C GLU A 19 -0.02 -13.88 10.44
N VAL A 20 -1.24 -13.67 9.94
CA VAL A 20 -2.31 -14.68 10.00
C VAL A 20 -1.91 -15.87 9.13
N ALA A 21 -1.64 -16.99 9.80
CA ALA A 21 -1.44 -18.29 9.19
C ALA A 21 -2.78 -18.88 8.76
N GLY A 22 -2.77 -19.69 7.70
CA GLY A 22 -3.96 -20.39 7.24
C GLY A 22 -3.90 -20.76 5.76
N PRO A 23 -4.94 -21.46 5.29
CA PRO A 23 -5.08 -21.88 3.90
C PRO A 23 -5.06 -20.71 2.91
N LEU A 24 -4.41 -20.91 1.77
CA LEU A 24 -4.35 -19.95 0.66
C LEU A 24 -5.16 -20.43 -0.55
N ASP A 25 -5.93 -21.51 -0.45
CA ASP A 25 -6.86 -21.88 -1.52
C ASP A 25 -7.89 -20.76 -1.76
N PRO A 26 -8.31 -20.59 -3.03
CA PRO A 26 -9.27 -19.56 -3.40
C PRO A 26 -10.66 -19.90 -2.85
N ILE A 27 -11.31 -18.92 -2.21
CA ILE A 27 -12.73 -18.96 -1.85
C ILE A 27 -13.46 -17.84 -2.57
N GLU A 28 -14.63 -18.19 -3.10
CA GLU A 28 -15.55 -17.23 -3.71
C GLU A 28 -16.02 -16.21 -2.67
N PHE A 29 -15.81 -14.94 -2.97
CA PHE A 29 -16.21 -13.81 -2.17
C PHE A 29 -17.06 -12.87 -3.01
N ASN A 30 -18.30 -12.67 -2.57
CA ASN A 30 -19.25 -11.77 -3.21
C ASN A 30 -19.41 -10.50 -2.36
N HIS A 31 -19.12 -9.35 -2.96
CA HIS A 31 -19.38 -8.06 -2.35
C HIS A 31 -19.88 -7.07 -3.40
N GLY A 32 -21.06 -6.47 -3.15
CA GLY A 32 -21.63 -5.45 -4.04
C GLY A 32 -21.93 -5.96 -5.46
N GLY A 33 -22.23 -7.25 -5.63
CA GLY A 33 -22.50 -7.85 -6.94
C GLY A 33 -21.26 -8.22 -7.75
N TYR A 34 -20.06 -8.03 -7.19
CA TYR A 34 -18.80 -8.49 -7.78
C TYR A 34 -18.38 -9.79 -7.12
N VAL A 35 -18.25 -10.83 -7.94
CA VAL A 35 -17.70 -12.12 -7.54
C VAL A 35 -16.20 -12.10 -7.81
N LYS A 36 -15.40 -12.30 -6.77
CA LYS A 36 -13.94 -12.47 -6.85
C LYS A 36 -13.51 -13.62 -5.95
N ASN A 37 -12.30 -14.14 -6.16
CA ASN A 37 -11.73 -15.11 -5.25
C ASN A 37 -10.72 -14.43 -4.32
N ILE A 38 -10.79 -14.77 -3.03
CA ILE A 38 -9.85 -14.32 -2.00
C ILE A 38 -9.20 -15.53 -1.33
N PRO A 39 -8.04 -15.38 -0.66
CA PRO A 39 -7.43 -16.46 0.08
C PRO A 39 -8.36 -16.93 1.22
N HIS A 40 -8.54 -18.23 1.38
CA HIS A 40 -9.41 -18.83 2.40
C HIS A 40 -9.13 -18.28 3.80
N LYS A 41 -7.86 -18.18 4.21
CA LYS A 41 -7.48 -17.59 5.51
C LYS A 41 -8.00 -16.16 5.71
N CYS A 42 -8.23 -15.41 4.64
CA CYS A 42 -8.78 -14.06 4.71
C CYS A 42 -10.31 -14.10 4.84
N TYR A 43 -10.99 -15.08 4.22
CA TYR A 43 -12.45 -15.23 4.32
C TYR A 43 -12.92 -15.40 5.77
N GLU A 44 -12.20 -16.19 6.56
CA GLU A 44 -12.52 -16.45 7.97
C GLU A 44 -11.94 -15.40 8.94
N CYS A 45 -11.13 -14.46 8.43
CA CYS A 45 -10.43 -13.51 9.28
C CYS A 45 -11.35 -12.36 9.71
N SER A 46 -11.35 -12.05 11.01
CA SER A 46 -12.09 -10.90 11.56
C SER A 46 -11.64 -9.54 11.01
N ASN A 47 -10.47 -9.47 10.36
CA ASN A 47 -9.94 -8.27 9.74
C ASN A 47 -10.37 -8.10 8.27
N LEU A 48 -11.20 -8.99 7.71
CA LEU A 48 -11.72 -8.85 6.35
C LEU A 48 -12.80 -7.77 6.31
N PHE A 49 -12.66 -6.80 5.40
CA PHE A 49 -13.69 -5.80 5.16
C PHE A 49 -13.70 -5.44 3.67
N GLU A 50 -14.86 -5.60 3.02
CA GLU A 50 -15.07 -5.32 1.57
C GLU A 50 -14.03 -5.97 0.61
N GLY A 51 -13.39 -7.05 1.07
CA GLY A 51 -12.34 -7.74 0.33
C GLY A 51 -10.97 -7.03 0.33
N GLU A 52 -10.73 -6.20 1.34
CA GLU A 52 -9.42 -5.73 1.82
C GLU A 52 -9.25 -6.10 3.31
N CYS A 53 -8.16 -5.68 3.94
CA CYS A 53 -7.78 -6.01 5.31
C CYS A 53 -7.63 -4.76 6.19
N VAL A 54 -8.34 -4.72 7.32
CA VAL A 54 -8.32 -3.58 8.26
C VAL A 54 -7.34 -3.73 9.42
N ARG A 55 -6.49 -4.77 9.44
CA ARG A 55 -5.67 -5.12 10.63
C ARG A 55 -4.75 -4.00 11.14
N ALA A 56 -4.36 -3.07 10.27
CA ALA A 56 -3.43 -1.99 10.59
C ALA A 56 -4.02 -0.62 10.26
N MET A 57 -5.36 -0.50 10.24
CA MET A 57 -6.06 0.71 9.82
C MET A 57 -5.64 1.94 10.63
N GLU A 58 -5.45 1.82 11.94
CA GLU A 58 -4.98 2.92 12.82
C GLU A 58 -3.54 3.37 12.50
N GLN A 59 -2.70 2.44 12.02
CA GLN A 59 -1.32 2.75 11.66
C GLN A 59 -1.25 3.41 10.28
N VAL A 60 -1.86 2.78 9.28
CA VAL A 60 -1.68 3.14 7.87
C VAL A 60 -2.75 4.12 7.36
N GLU A 61 -3.85 4.31 8.12
CA GLU A 61 -5.00 5.17 7.81
C GLU A 61 -5.62 4.85 6.45
N ASP A 62 -5.58 3.56 6.09
CA ASP A 62 -6.04 2.99 4.83
C ASP A 62 -6.25 1.47 5.05
N TYR A 63 -6.83 0.78 4.07
CA TYR A 63 -6.92 -0.68 4.09
C TYR A 63 -5.68 -1.32 3.48
N LEU A 64 -5.27 -2.47 4.01
CA LEU A 64 -4.22 -3.28 3.40
C LEU A 64 -4.82 -4.24 2.39
N SER A 65 -4.06 -4.58 1.35
CA SER A 65 -4.48 -5.65 0.46
C SER A 65 -4.41 -7.00 1.16
N LEU A 66 -5.22 -7.96 0.68
CA LEU A 66 -5.19 -9.33 1.15
C LEU A 66 -3.86 -10.02 0.81
N ASP A 67 -3.47 -10.96 1.65
CA ASP A 67 -2.24 -11.74 1.51
C ASP A 67 -2.50 -13.03 0.73
N TYR A 68 -2.18 -12.98 -0.57
CA TYR A 68 -2.30 -14.10 -1.51
C TYR A 68 -1.10 -15.06 -1.46
N GLY A 69 -0.16 -14.85 -0.54
CA GLY A 69 1.04 -15.67 -0.40
C GLY A 69 2.15 -15.34 -1.40
N ALA A 70 3.15 -16.22 -1.42
CA ALA A 70 4.36 -16.04 -2.21
C ALA A 70 4.10 -16.20 -3.72
N CYS A 71 4.78 -15.38 -4.53
CA CYS A 71 4.80 -15.54 -5.97
C CYS A 71 5.77 -16.67 -6.37
N ARG A 72 5.40 -17.46 -7.39
CA ARG A 72 6.24 -18.55 -7.92
C ARG A 72 7.47 -18.05 -8.66
N LYS A 73 7.44 -16.79 -9.13
CA LYS A 73 8.56 -16.17 -9.80
C LYS A 73 9.70 -15.89 -8.81
N THR A 74 10.86 -16.45 -9.10
CA THR A 74 12.10 -16.16 -8.38
C THR A 74 12.67 -14.81 -8.80
N GLY A 75 13.37 -14.16 -7.88
CA GLY A 75 14.03 -12.87 -8.12
C GLY A 75 13.99 -11.95 -6.91
N ASP A 76 14.63 -10.80 -7.07
CA ASP A 76 14.74 -9.80 -6.02
C ASP A 76 13.40 -9.08 -5.77
N CYS A 77 13.10 -8.80 -4.50
CA CYS A 77 11.92 -8.07 -4.07
C CYS A 77 12.22 -6.62 -3.66
N ASN A 78 13.47 -6.17 -3.79
CA ASN A 78 13.83 -4.78 -3.58
C ASN A 78 12.97 -3.84 -4.46
N PRO A 79 12.54 -2.69 -3.92
CA PRO A 79 11.66 -1.77 -4.62
C PRO A 79 12.40 -1.14 -5.81
N VAL A 80 11.81 -1.24 -6.98
CA VAL A 80 12.25 -0.55 -8.20
C VAL A 80 11.18 0.45 -8.58
N LEU A 81 11.61 1.69 -8.80
CA LEU A 81 10.74 2.74 -9.30
C LEU A 81 10.46 2.48 -10.79
N VAL A 82 9.19 2.34 -11.12
CA VAL A 82 8.70 2.22 -12.50
C VAL A 82 7.93 3.49 -12.86
N GLU A 83 8.28 4.03 -14.01
CA GLU A 83 7.59 5.12 -14.69
C GLU A 83 7.21 4.58 -16.06
N ASP A 84 5.92 4.59 -16.39
CA ASP A 84 5.44 4.22 -17.72
C ASP A 84 4.67 5.41 -18.30
N GLN A 85 4.63 5.53 -19.62
CA GLN A 85 3.97 6.62 -20.35
C GLN A 85 2.47 6.77 -20.02
N PHE A 86 1.84 5.70 -19.53
CA PHE A 86 0.45 5.68 -19.03
C PHE A 86 0.34 5.97 -17.53
N VAL A 87 1.42 5.72 -16.79
CA VAL A 87 1.53 5.92 -15.34
C VAL A 87 2.39 7.16 -15.14
N LYS A 88 1.79 8.36 -15.27
CA LYS A 88 2.43 9.66 -14.94
C LYS A 88 2.95 9.77 -13.50
N SER A 89 2.79 8.70 -12.73
CA SER A 89 2.94 8.59 -11.30
C SER A 89 4.08 7.62 -10.98
N LYS A 90 5.03 8.05 -10.16
CA LYS A 90 6.16 7.23 -9.71
C LYS A 90 5.64 6.13 -8.78
N VAL A 91 5.83 4.86 -9.19
CA VAL A 91 5.36 3.71 -8.42
C VAL A 91 6.48 2.70 -8.20
N TYR A 92 6.61 2.21 -6.96
CA TYR A 92 7.52 1.12 -6.62
C TYR A 92 6.86 -0.24 -6.86
N VAL A 93 7.59 -1.15 -7.48
CA VAL A 93 7.24 -2.58 -7.60
C VAL A 93 8.44 -3.44 -7.20
N PRO A 94 8.26 -4.71 -6.79
CA PRO A 94 9.38 -5.62 -6.58
C PRO A 94 10.21 -5.77 -7.87
N ALA A 95 11.55 -5.78 -7.76
CA ALA A 95 12.44 -5.87 -8.93
C ALA A 95 12.11 -7.06 -9.86
N LYS A 96 11.73 -8.21 -9.30
CA LYS A 96 11.30 -9.41 -10.05
C LYS A 96 10.05 -9.16 -10.92
N CYS A 97 9.23 -8.18 -10.59
CA CYS A 97 8.00 -7.85 -11.28
C CYS A 97 8.20 -6.95 -12.51
N VAL A 98 9.27 -6.16 -12.58
CA VAL A 98 9.46 -5.10 -13.61
C VAL A 98 9.32 -5.62 -15.04
N LYS A 99 9.85 -6.82 -15.33
CA LYS A 99 9.75 -7.48 -16.64
C LYS A 99 8.80 -8.70 -16.62
N CYS A 100 7.92 -8.77 -15.65
CA CYS A 100 6.97 -9.88 -15.54
C CYS A 100 5.82 -9.66 -16.52
N PRO A 101 5.49 -10.64 -17.40
CA PRO A 101 4.36 -10.50 -18.33
C PRO A 101 3.01 -10.44 -17.60
N PHE A 102 2.96 -10.82 -16.33
CA PHE A 102 1.77 -10.81 -15.50
C PHE A 102 1.60 -9.52 -14.67
N LEU A 103 2.50 -8.54 -14.82
CA LEU A 103 2.38 -7.26 -14.12
C LEU A 103 1.44 -6.36 -14.92
N GLU A 104 0.27 -6.05 -14.35
CA GLU A 104 -0.73 -5.17 -14.97
C GLU A 104 -1.08 -4.01 -14.05
N TYR A 105 -1.46 -2.88 -14.63
CA TYR A 105 -1.89 -1.69 -13.88
C TYR A 105 -3.42 -1.62 -13.82
N HIS A 106 -3.96 -1.58 -12.60
CA HIS A 106 -5.37 -1.31 -12.33
C HIS A 106 -5.55 0.13 -11.84
N THR A 107 -6.51 0.87 -12.39
CA THR A 107 -6.71 2.30 -12.09
C THR A 107 -7.04 2.60 -10.63
N ILE A 108 -7.66 1.65 -9.92
CA ILE A 108 -8.04 1.80 -8.50
C ILE A 108 -7.02 1.13 -7.57
N LEU A 109 -6.48 -0.03 -7.97
CA LEU A 109 -5.69 -0.90 -7.09
C LEU A 109 -4.17 -0.80 -7.35
N GLY A 110 -3.78 -0.01 -8.36
CA GLY A 110 -2.40 0.09 -8.82
C GLY A 110 -1.93 -1.21 -9.49
N PHE A 111 -0.63 -1.48 -9.40
CA PHE A 111 -0.05 -2.67 -10.02
C PHE A 111 -0.49 -3.98 -9.34
N ARG A 112 -0.93 -4.94 -10.13
CA ARG A 112 -1.41 -6.26 -9.70
C ARG A 112 -0.70 -7.37 -10.47
N CYS A 113 -0.68 -8.57 -9.89
CA CYS A 113 -0.13 -9.77 -10.51
C CYS A 113 -1.27 -10.63 -11.07
N HIS A 114 -1.23 -10.93 -12.36
CA HIS A 114 -2.25 -11.68 -13.10
C HIS A 114 -1.81 -13.11 -13.47
N GLU A 115 -0.78 -13.65 -12.80
CA GLU A 115 -0.23 -14.99 -13.08
C GLU A 115 -1.29 -16.12 -13.01
N ASP A 116 -2.35 -15.94 -12.22
CA ASP A 116 -3.49 -16.86 -12.12
C ASP A 116 -4.83 -16.09 -12.13
N ALA A 117 -5.03 -15.21 -13.12
CA ALA A 117 -6.23 -14.37 -13.20
C ALA A 117 -7.53 -15.21 -13.37
N ASP A 118 -7.44 -16.41 -13.92
CA ASP A 118 -8.52 -17.40 -13.99
C ASP A 118 -8.92 -17.93 -12.60
N VAL A 119 -7.97 -17.97 -11.67
CA VAL A 119 -8.20 -18.39 -10.28
C VAL A 119 -8.64 -17.22 -9.40
N TRP A 120 -7.96 -16.07 -9.47
CA TRP A 120 -8.20 -14.94 -8.55
C TRP A 120 -9.22 -13.92 -9.06
N GLY A 121 -9.61 -14.05 -10.33
CA GLY A 121 -10.50 -13.13 -11.02
C GLY A 121 -9.78 -11.92 -11.61
N ALA A 122 -10.58 -11.05 -12.24
CA ALA A 122 -10.10 -9.96 -13.07
C ALA A 122 -9.24 -8.90 -12.36
N TYR A 123 -9.26 -8.82 -11.03
CA TYR A 123 -8.47 -7.86 -10.26
C TYR A 123 -7.06 -8.35 -9.89
N GLY A 124 -6.75 -9.63 -10.18
CA GLY A 124 -5.46 -10.24 -9.88
C GLY A 124 -5.09 -10.25 -8.39
N LYS A 125 -3.83 -10.59 -8.11
CA LYS A 125 -3.23 -10.64 -6.77
C LYS A 125 -2.43 -9.38 -6.45
N THR A 126 -2.25 -9.11 -5.16
CA THR A 126 -1.25 -8.13 -4.67
C THR A 126 0.16 -8.60 -5.08
N LEU A 127 1.09 -7.66 -5.27
CA LEU A 127 2.49 -7.99 -5.54
C LEU A 127 3.14 -8.62 -4.31
N ASP A 128 3.90 -9.69 -4.52
CA ASP A 128 4.68 -10.36 -3.48
C ASP A 128 6.02 -9.66 -3.27
N TRP A 129 6.19 -9.05 -2.10
CA TRP A 129 7.39 -8.36 -1.65
C TRP A 129 8.37 -9.28 -0.91
N GLY A 130 8.09 -10.58 -0.81
CA GLY A 130 8.97 -11.57 -0.19
C GLY A 130 9.26 -11.25 1.29
N HIS A 131 10.55 -11.11 1.60
CA HIS A 131 11.06 -10.70 2.92
C HIS A 131 11.49 -9.23 2.97
N TRP A 132 11.42 -8.51 1.85
CA TRP A 132 11.72 -7.08 1.88
C TRP A 132 10.67 -6.38 2.75
N SER A 133 11.08 -5.36 3.48
CA SER A 133 10.21 -4.45 4.23
C SER A 133 10.81 -3.05 4.19
N PRO A 134 9.99 -1.99 4.24
CA PRO A 134 10.52 -0.63 4.26
C PRO A 134 11.32 -0.40 5.56
N GLU A 135 12.46 0.28 5.45
CA GLU A 135 13.28 0.68 6.61
C GLU A 135 12.53 1.63 7.55
N ILE A 136 11.60 2.38 6.99
CA ILE A 136 10.77 3.36 7.70
C ILE A 136 9.35 2.79 7.80
N PRO A 137 8.71 2.83 8.98
CA PRO A 137 7.35 2.35 9.16
C PRO A 137 6.38 2.96 8.15
N ASN A 138 5.51 2.13 7.59
CA ASN A 138 4.40 2.59 6.77
C ASN A 138 3.34 3.20 7.67
N ILE A 139 3.23 4.53 7.69
CA ILE A 139 2.26 5.26 8.52
C ILE A 139 1.45 6.26 7.69
N GLY A 140 0.20 6.45 8.10
CA GLY A 140 -0.75 7.40 7.53
C GLY A 140 -1.16 8.51 8.50
N LEU A 141 -2.03 9.40 8.03
CA LEU A 141 -2.65 10.47 8.80
C LEU A 141 -4.16 10.26 8.89
N GLU A 142 -4.77 10.43 10.06
CA GLU A 142 -6.23 10.31 10.29
C GLU A 142 -7.03 11.19 9.32
N SER A 143 -6.47 12.34 8.96
CA SER A 143 -7.04 13.27 7.99
C SER A 143 -7.15 12.71 6.55
N GLY A 144 -6.63 11.52 6.27
CA GLY A 144 -6.54 10.92 4.94
C GLY A 144 -5.63 11.67 3.97
N LYS A 145 -4.86 12.65 4.48
CA LYS A 145 -3.92 13.44 3.68
C LYS A 145 -2.76 12.56 3.23
N LEU A 146 -2.19 12.92 2.08
CA LEU A 146 -1.09 12.18 1.50
C LEU A 146 0.14 12.32 2.39
N VAL A 147 0.86 11.21 2.55
CA VAL A 147 2.13 11.09 3.24
C VAL A 147 3.09 10.40 2.28
N THR A 148 4.34 10.85 2.16
CA THR A 148 5.38 10.19 1.36
C THR A 148 6.53 9.73 2.27
N ILE A 149 7.47 8.94 1.73
CA ILE A 149 8.67 8.51 2.48
C ILE A 149 9.49 9.74 2.90
N GLU A 150 9.66 10.70 1.99
CA GLU A 150 10.44 11.91 2.24
C GLU A 150 9.85 12.74 3.38
N LEU A 151 8.51 12.78 3.48
CA LEU A 151 7.85 13.42 4.61
C LEU A 151 8.16 12.68 5.92
N ILE A 152 8.02 11.35 5.94
CA ILE A 152 8.27 10.55 7.16
C ILE A 152 9.75 10.66 7.57
N GLN A 153 10.68 10.67 6.62
CA GLN A 153 12.11 10.90 6.86
C GLN A 153 12.37 12.26 7.51
N ALA A 154 11.79 13.33 6.97
CA ALA A 154 11.94 14.66 7.55
C ALA A 154 11.40 14.73 8.99
N VAL A 155 10.29 14.04 9.29
CA VAL A 155 9.76 13.93 10.65
C VAL A 155 10.69 13.12 11.56
N GLN A 156 11.18 11.97 11.09
CA GLN A 156 12.10 11.09 11.84
C GLN A 156 13.41 11.80 12.21
N GLU A 157 13.92 12.64 11.31
CA GLU A 157 15.10 13.49 11.49
C GLU A 157 14.83 14.78 12.29
N LYS A 158 13.59 14.98 12.77
CA LYS A 158 13.14 16.16 13.53
C LYS A 158 13.31 17.48 12.76
N LYS A 159 13.20 17.45 11.43
CA LYS A 159 13.26 18.62 10.54
C LYS A 159 11.86 19.20 10.30
N GLU A 160 11.25 19.78 11.33
CA GLU A 160 9.85 20.27 11.29
C GLU A 160 9.56 21.21 10.11
N VAL A 161 10.43 22.19 9.86
CA VAL A 161 10.23 23.17 8.78
C VAL A 161 10.19 22.50 7.41
N ASP A 162 11.04 21.51 7.17
CA ASP A 162 11.09 20.80 5.90
C ASP A 162 9.89 19.86 5.77
N ALA A 163 9.51 19.16 6.84
CA ALA A 163 8.31 18.34 6.86
C ALA A 163 7.04 19.16 6.56
N ILE A 164 6.88 20.34 7.17
CA ILE A 164 5.77 21.26 6.88
C ILE A 164 5.75 21.68 5.41
N LYS A 165 6.91 22.01 4.82
CA LYS A 165 7.01 22.39 3.41
C LYS A 165 6.61 21.24 2.49
N ILE A 166 7.14 20.04 2.74
CA ILE A 166 6.82 18.82 1.98
C ILE A 166 5.33 18.54 2.07
N PHE A 167 4.76 18.53 3.29
CA PHE A 167 3.35 18.25 3.51
C PHE A 167 2.43 19.22 2.78
N ARG A 168 2.69 20.53 2.86
CA ARG A 168 1.87 21.56 2.19
C ARG A 168 2.01 21.52 0.67
N ASN A 169 3.18 21.12 0.17
CA ASN A 169 3.38 20.93 -1.27
C ASN A 169 2.58 19.74 -1.80
N LEU A 170 2.59 18.65 -1.04
CA LEU A 170 1.88 17.42 -1.35
C LEU A 170 0.36 17.58 -1.22
N ASN A 171 -0.09 18.29 -0.19
CA ASN A 171 -1.49 18.50 0.14
C ASN A 171 -1.92 19.95 -0.13
N LYS A 172 -1.99 20.34 -1.40
CA LYS A 172 -2.39 21.70 -1.81
C LYS A 172 -3.69 22.14 -1.12
N GLY A 173 -3.68 23.37 -0.61
CA GLY A 173 -4.79 23.98 0.13
C GLY A 173 -4.72 23.84 1.64
N THR A 174 -3.76 23.09 2.20
CA THR A 174 -3.60 23.01 3.66
C THR A 174 -2.95 24.25 4.25
N ASN A 175 -3.46 24.69 5.40
CA ASN A 175 -2.92 25.79 6.18
C ASN A 175 -1.73 25.35 7.06
N ILE A 176 -1.08 26.31 7.72
CA ILE A 176 0.12 26.05 8.53
C ILE A 176 -0.19 25.24 9.81
N ARG A 177 -1.40 25.38 10.36
CA ARG A 177 -1.83 24.65 11.55
C ARG A 177 -2.03 23.18 11.22
N GLU A 178 -2.77 22.87 10.17
CA GLU A 178 -2.94 21.49 9.68
C GLU A 178 -1.60 20.81 9.39
N ALA A 179 -0.64 21.54 8.82
CA ALA A 179 0.69 20.99 8.55
C ALA A 179 1.49 20.70 9.83
N ARG A 180 1.31 21.50 10.88
CA ARG A 180 1.93 21.26 12.20
C ARG A 180 1.26 20.10 12.92
N ASP A 181 -0.07 20.03 12.88
CA ASP A 181 -0.84 18.95 13.49
C ASP A 181 -0.43 17.60 12.83
N ALA A 182 -0.30 17.57 11.49
CA ALA A 182 0.21 16.41 10.77
C ALA A 182 1.65 16.02 11.15
N TYR A 183 2.54 17.01 11.35
CA TYR A 183 3.90 16.74 11.84
C TYR A 183 3.89 16.11 13.23
N GLN A 184 3.05 16.61 14.14
CA GLN A 184 2.93 16.08 15.49
C GLN A 184 2.36 14.65 15.50
N GLU A 185 1.30 14.41 14.74
CA GLU A 185 0.69 13.09 14.60
C GLU A 185 1.70 12.06 14.06
N LEU A 186 2.42 12.39 12.98
CA LEU A 186 3.46 11.52 12.44
C LEU A 186 4.61 11.30 13.42
N SER A 187 4.99 12.32 14.19
CA SER A 187 6.04 12.20 15.22
C SER A 187 5.63 11.19 16.29
N LEU A 188 4.39 11.30 16.80
CA LEU A 188 3.84 10.37 17.78
C LEU A 188 3.78 8.95 17.22
N LYS A 189 3.24 8.77 16.01
CA LYS A 189 3.18 7.46 15.36
C LYS A 189 4.58 6.85 15.18
N LEU A 190 5.58 7.64 14.78
CA LEU A 190 6.96 7.16 14.65
C LEU A 190 7.57 6.72 15.98
N GLU A 191 7.26 7.39 17.09
CA GLU A 191 7.75 7.01 18.42
C GLU A 191 7.20 5.65 18.89
N HIS A 192 5.97 5.31 18.52
CA HIS A 192 5.35 4.01 18.83
C HIS A 192 5.91 2.85 18.01
N HIS A 193 6.66 3.13 16.94
CA HIS A 193 7.23 2.13 16.03
C HIS A 193 8.78 2.11 16.05
N ARG A 194 9.40 2.68 17.08
CA ARG A 194 10.84 2.52 17.38
C ARG A 194 11.06 1.35 18.33
#